data_AF-A0A9Q3SQR6-F1
#
_entry.id   AF-A0A9Q3SQR6-F1
#
_cell.length_a   1.000
_cell.length_b   1.000
_cell.length_c   1.000
_cell.angle_alpha   90.00
_cell.angle_beta   90.00
_cell.angle_gamma   90.00
#
_symmetry.space_group_name_H-M   'P 1'
#
loop_
_entity.id
_entity.type
_entity.pdbx_description
1 polymer ?
#
loop_
_entity_poly.entity_id
_entity_poly.type
_entity_poly.pdbx_seq_one_letter_code
_entity_poly.pdbx_strand_id
1 'polypeptide(L)'
;MDVIVATRRERDAPRSGDLLDLALNTADRATGKRLSDQNIRNQILTFMVAGQETSAGVMAFALHFLSTYSDVVERIRVHATGNRP
;
A
#
# COMPACT_ATOMS: atom_id res chain seq x y z
N MET A 1 6.51 -7.34 14.16
CA MET A 1 6.51 -7.75 12.74
C MET A 1 6.74 -9.25 12.57
N ASP A 2 7.49 -9.92 13.46
CA ASP A 2 7.69 -11.39 13.48
C ASP A 2 6.34 -12.09 13.55
N VAL A 3 5.49 -11.64 14.47
CA VAL A 3 4.15 -12.18 14.69
C VAL A 3 3.31 -12.08 13.40
N ILE A 4 3.45 -11.01 12.61
CA ILE A 4 2.68 -10.87 11.36
C ILE A 4 3.11 -11.91 10.34
N VAL A 5 4.43 -12.12 10.17
CA VAL A 5 4.97 -13.13 9.25
C VAL A 5 4.64 -14.55 9.73
N ALA A 6 4.83 -14.82 11.03
CA ALA A 6 4.54 -16.11 11.65
C ALA A 6 3.04 -16.46 11.57
N THR A 7 2.17 -15.56 12.00
CA THR A 7 0.70 -15.75 11.92
C THR A 7 0.23 -15.93 10.48
N ARG A 8 0.86 -15.28 9.50
CA ARG A 8 0.52 -15.45 8.07
C ARG A 8 0.96 -16.81 7.51
N ARG A 9 2.01 -17.43 8.06
CA ARG A 9 2.44 -18.79 7.71
C ARG A 9 1.63 -19.87 8.43
N GLU A 10 1.24 -19.63 9.68
CA GLU A 10 0.50 -20.58 10.53
C GLU A 10 -0.99 -20.68 10.19
N ARG A 11 -1.60 -19.53 9.91
CA ARG A 11 -2.92 -19.53 9.29
C ARG A 11 -2.65 -19.95 7.86
N ASP A 12 -3.09 -21.13 7.47
CA ASP A 12 -3.22 -21.56 6.06
C ASP A 12 -4.27 -20.66 5.40
N ALA A 13 -3.99 -19.36 5.41
CA ALA A 13 -4.89 -18.29 5.11
C ALA A 13 -5.08 -18.32 3.60
N PRO A 14 -6.32 -18.13 3.10
CA PRO A 14 -6.56 -17.99 1.67
C PRO A 14 -5.57 -16.98 1.12
N ARG A 15 -4.84 -17.39 0.08
CA ARG A 15 -3.87 -16.55 -0.64
C ARG A 15 -4.60 -15.29 -1.08
N SER A 16 -4.46 -14.20 -0.31
CA SER A 16 -5.19 -12.96 -0.59
C SER A 16 -4.68 -12.28 -1.86
N GLY A 17 -3.55 -12.74 -2.41
CA GLY A 17 -2.86 -12.10 -3.52
C GLY A 17 -2.24 -10.75 -3.15
N ASP A 18 -2.17 -10.41 -1.86
CA ASP A 18 -1.52 -9.19 -1.40
C ASP A 18 0.03 -9.26 -1.49
N LEU A 19 0.67 -8.11 -1.29
CA LEU A 19 2.12 -7.99 -1.38
C LEU A 19 2.87 -8.89 -0.39
N LEU A 20 2.29 -9.16 0.79
CA LEU A 20 2.89 -10.05 1.77
C LEU A 20 2.80 -11.51 1.31
N ASP A 21 1.66 -11.91 0.74
CA ASP A 21 1.48 -13.23 0.14
C ASP A 21 2.45 -13.46 -1.03
N LEU A 22 2.67 -12.44 -1.86
CA LEU A 22 3.66 -12.46 -2.92
C LEU A 22 5.07 -12.64 -2.36
N ALA A 23 5.44 -11.89 -1.32
CA ALA A 23 6.77 -11.95 -0.72
C ALA A 23 7.06 -13.31 -0.04
N LEU A 24 6.04 -13.96 0.56
CA LEU A 24 6.18 -15.25 1.25
C LEU A 24 6.28 -16.45 0.31
N ASN A 25 5.63 -16.36 -0.84
CA ASN A 25 5.41 -17.53 -1.69
C ASN A 25 6.17 -17.49 -3.02
N THR A 26 6.67 -16.34 -3.43
CA THR A 26 7.41 -16.20 -4.70
C THR A 26 8.86 -16.62 -4.52
N ALA A 27 9.32 -17.55 -5.35
CA ALA A 27 10.74 -17.83 -5.49
C ALA A 27 11.35 -16.85 -6.49
N ASP A 28 12.58 -16.40 -6.21
CA ASP A 28 13.36 -15.61 -7.13
C ASP A 28 13.62 -16.41 -8.43
N ARG A 29 13.41 -15.78 -9.58
CA ARG A 29 13.47 -16.46 -10.88
C ARG A 29 14.90 -16.86 -11.27
N ALA A 30 15.91 -16.11 -10.82
CA ALA A 30 17.31 -16.34 -11.18
C ALA A 30 17.96 -17.41 -10.29
N THR A 31 17.62 -17.43 -9.00
CA THR A 31 18.27 -18.26 -7.98
C THR A 31 17.40 -19.39 -7.47
N GLY A 32 16.08 -19.36 -7.72
CA GLY A 32 15.10 -20.30 -7.19
C GLY A 32 14.85 -20.18 -5.68
N LYS A 33 15.51 -19.25 -4.98
CA LYS A 33 15.41 -19.09 -3.53
C LYS A 33 14.24 -18.19 -3.16
N ARG A 34 13.62 -18.47 -2.02
CA ARG A 34 12.61 -17.59 -1.41
C ARG A 34 13.28 -16.56 -0.50
N LEU A 35 12.60 -15.44 -0.27
CA LEU A 35 13.04 -14.44 0.70
C LEU A 35 13.04 -15.02 2.11
N SER A 36 14.04 -14.66 2.91
CA SER A 36 14.05 -14.97 4.34
C SER A 36 13.04 -14.11 5.08
N ASP A 37 12.51 -14.62 6.19
CA ASP A 37 11.55 -13.88 7.02
C ASP A 37 12.11 -12.54 7.51
N GLN A 38 13.43 -12.47 7.75
CA GLN A 38 14.12 -11.22 8.08
C GLN A 38 14.05 -10.21 6.93
N ASN A 39 14.26 -10.66 5.69
CA ASN A 39 14.22 -9.77 4.53
C ASN A 39 12.78 -9.31 4.24
N ILE A 40 11.80 -10.22 4.35
CA ILE A 40 10.38 -9.89 4.19
C ILE A 40 9.96 -8.80 5.18
N ARG A 41 10.31 -8.97 6.46
CA ARG A 41 10.06 -7.96 7.49
C ARG A 41 10.70 -6.61 7.15
N ASN A 42 11.97 -6.61 6.75
CA ASN A 42 12.67 -5.37 6.42
C ASN A 42 11.97 -4.64 5.27
N GLN A 43 11.51 -5.37 4.24
CA GLN A 43 10.78 -4.78 3.13
C GLN A 43 9.40 -4.23 3.54
N ILE A 44 8.66 -4.92 4.41
CA ILE A 44 7.39 -4.40 4.94
C ILE A 44 7.61 -3.05 5.65
N LEU A 45 8.66 -2.96 6.47
CA LEU A 45 9.01 -1.72 7.17
C LEU A 45 9.38 -0.62 6.18
N THR A 46 10.21 -0.94 5.17
CA THR A 46 10.57 0.00 4.11
C THR A 46 9.33 0.55 3.39
N PHE A 47 8.39 -0.32 2.99
CA PHE A 47 7.16 0.13 2.31
C PHE A 47 6.28 1.00 3.21
N MET A 48 6.16 0.64 4.49
CA MET A 48 5.36 1.40 5.45
C MET A 48 5.92 2.80 5.65
N VAL A 49 7.23 2.91 5.89
CA VAL A 49 7.90 4.20 6.10
C VAL A 49 7.86 5.04 4.82
N ALA A 50 8.26 4.47 3.68
CA ALA A 50 8.30 5.18 2.41
C ALA A 50 6.91 5.65 1.95
N GLY A 51 5.87 4.83 2.15
CA GLY A 51 4.52 5.11 1.68
C GLY A 51 3.76 6.09 2.57
N GLN A 52 3.98 6.05 3.89
CA GLN A 52 3.22 6.86 4.84
C GLN A 52 3.56 8.35 4.70
N GLU A 53 4.85 8.71 4.69
CA GLU A 53 5.28 10.11 4.64
C GLU A 53 4.96 10.75 3.29
N THR A 54 5.20 10.03 2.19
CA THR A 54 4.95 10.54 0.83
C THR A 54 3.45 10.75 0.57
N SER A 55 2.61 9.76 0.88
CA SER A 55 1.16 9.86 0.64
C SER A 55 0.51 10.90 1.56
N ALA A 56 0.93 10.98 2.82
CA ALA A 56 0.43 11.99 3.75
C ALA A 56 0.79 13.41 3.29
N GLY A 57 2.04 13.62 2.84
CA GLY A 57 2.47 14.90 2.27
C GLY A 57 1.64 15.30 1.05
N VAL A 58 1.47 14.38 0.09
CA VAL A 58 0.64 14.62 -1.10
C VAL A 58 -0.80 14.96 -0.72
N MET A 59 -1.41 14.21 0.20
CA MET A 59 -2.79 14.45 0.63
C MET A 59 -2.91 15.81 1.35
N ALA A 60 -1.94 16.18 2.19
CA ALA A 60 -1.92 17.47 2.85
C ALA A 60 -1.87 18.64 1.85
N PHE A 61 -0.99 18.56 0.84
CA PHE A 61 -0.95 19.56 -0.23
C PHE A 61 -2.24 19.57 -1.05
N ALA A 62 -2.78 18.41 -1.41
CA ALA A 62 -4.03 18.31 -2.16
C ALA A 62 -5.17 19.00 -1.40
N LEU A 63 -5.34 18.70 -0.11
CA LEU A 63 -6.37 19.33 0.73
C LEU A 63 -6.12 20.83 0.90
N HIS A 64 -4.86 21.26 1.04
CA HIS A 64 -4.51 22.68 1.11
C HIS A 64 -4.94 23.43 -0.16
N PHE A 65 -4.59 22.92 -1.34
CA PHE A 65 -5.00 23.51 -2.61
C PHE A 65 -6.53 23.48 -2.77
N LEU A 66 -7.20 22.38 -2.43
CA LEU A 66 -8.66 22.30 -2.46
C LEU A 66 -9.34 23.32 -1.53
N SER A 67 -8.75 23.62 -0.37
CA SER A 67 -9.28 24.65 0.53
C SER A 67 -9.15 26.08 -0.03
N THR A 68 -8.23 26.29 -0.98
CA THR A 68 -7.95 27.60 -1.56
C THR A 68 -8.70 27.84 -2.88
N TYR A 69 -9.01 26.76 -3.61
CA TYR A 69 -9.61 26.82 -4.95
C TYR A 69 -10.99 26.14 -4.97
N SER A 70 -12.04 26.88 -4.61
CA SER A 70 -13.42 26.38 -4.50
C SER A 70 -14.02 25.93 -5.84
N ASP A 71 -13.59 26.52 -6.95
CA ASP A 71 -13.96 26.13 -8.32
C ASP A 71 -13.44 24.73 -8.69
N VAL A 72 -12.24 24.38 -8.22
CA VAL A 72 -11.65 23.05 -8.42
C VAL A 72 -12.40 22.00 -7.59
N VAL A 73 -12.78 22.32 -6.36
CA VAL A 73 -13.58 21.43 -5.49
C VAL A 73 -14.92 21.10 -6.13
N GLU A 74 -15.62 22.08 -6.68
CA GLU A 74 -16.93 21.87 -7.31
C GLU A 74 -16.79 20.95 -8.54
N ARG A 75 -15.77 21.17 -9.37
CA ARG A 75 -15.47 20.29 -10.50
C ARG A 75 -15.20 18.85 -10.06
N ILE A 76 -14.40 18.64 -9.02
CA ILE A 76 -14.10 17.29 -8.50
C ILE A 76 -15.37 16.64 -7.95
N ARG A 77 -16.19 17.39 -7.21
CA ARG A 77 -17.43 16.90 -6.64
C ARG A 77 -18.39 16.39 -7.70
N VAL A 78 -18.59 17.15 -8.78
CA VAL A 78 -19.42 16.75 -9.94
C VAL A 78 -18.96 15.41 -10.55
N HIS A 79 -17.64 15.20 -10.68
CA HIS A 79 -17.11 13.94 -11.19
C HIS A 79 -17.24 12.78 -10.19
N ALA A 80 -17.05 13.05 -8.89
CA ALA A 80 -17.09 12.05 -7.83
C ALA A 80 -18.51 11.55 -7.53
N THR A 81 -19.53 12.39 -7.66
CA THR A 81 -20.94 12.01 -7.46
C THR A 81 -21.60 11.43 -8.71
N GLY A 82 -20.86 11.27 -9.81
CA GLY A 82 -21.36 10.67 -11.04
C GLY A 82 -22.41 11.52 -11.79
N ASN A 83 -22.60 12.77 -11.38
CA ASN A 83 -23.59 13.65 -12.00
C ASN A 83 -23.00 14.28 -13.27
N ARG A 84 -22.98 13.51 -14.36
CA ARG A 84 -22.77 14.08 -15.70
C ARG A 84 -24.08 14.78 -16.11
N PRO A 85 -24.02 15.96 -16.75
CA PRO A 85 -25.22 16.61 -17.29
C PRO A 85 -25.91 15.72 -18.33
#